data_AF-A0A6N8HLB0-F1
#
_entry.id   AF-A0A6N8HLB0-F1
#
_cell.length_a   1.000
_cell.length_b   1.000
_cell.length_c   1.000
_cell.angle_alpha   90.00
_cell.angle_beta   90.00
_cell.angle_gamma   90.00
#
_symmetry.space_group_name_H-M   'P 1'
#
loop_
_entity.id
_entity.type
_entity.pdbx_description
1 polymer ?
#
loop_
_entity_poly.entity_id
_entity_poly.type
_entity_poly.pdbx_seq_one_letter_code
_entity_poly.pdbx_strand_id
1 'polypeptide(L)'
;MSKLKKWFIKVAFPVIINLLKVYGEDIVRGLVKTFYTHMSEKEKNRAHEHFNQAKENMDKAYTAETEKERDEYKFQAEFYKQQAEQNINELQRLAKEFADLEEKTVDLVKDKTSRMDVEDLFKLDKSKKGISLKNDTKLIDVDLKDK
;
A
#
# COMPACT_ATOMS: atom_id res chain seq x y z
N MET A 1 18.13 40.63 1.94
CA MET A 1 17.06 39.72 1.46
C MET A 1 15.83 40.54 1.06
N SER A 2 15.29 40.37 -0.15
CA SER A 2 14.18 41.19 -0.69
C SER A 2 12.86 40.94 0.07
N LYS A 3 11.94 41.92 0.07
CA LYS A 3 10.59 41.77 0.65
C LYS A 3 9.86 40.54 0.10
N LEU A 4 10.00 40.29 -1.21
CA LEU A 4 9.43 39.12 -1.89
C LEU A 4 9.97 37.79 -1.33
N LYS A 5 11.29 37.67 -1.11
CA LYS A 5 11.90 36.46 -0.55
C LYS A 5 11.48 36.22 0.91
N LYS A 6 11.42 37.27 1.72
CA LYS A 6 10.92 37.17 3.10
C LYS A 6 9.45 36.72 3.14
N TRP A 7 8.61 37.27 2.25
CA TRP A 7 7.22 36.84 2.12
C TRP A 7 7.12 35.38 1.67
N PHE A 8 7.90 34.97 0.67
CA PHE A 8 7.88 33.58 0.19
C PHE A 8 8.27 32.59 1.29
N ILE A 9 9.37 32.83 2.00
CA ILE A 9 9.85 31.95 3.08
C ILE A 9 8.84 31.89 4.24
N LYS A 10 8.24 33.03 4.63
CA LYS A 10 7.36 33.10 5.80
C LYS A 10 5.90 32.72 5.53
N VAL A 11 5.44 32.86 4.29
CA VAL A 11 4.01 32.73 3.95
C VAL A 11 3.79 31.65 2.90
N ALA A 12 4.44 31.75 1.74
CA ALA A 12 4.19 30.81 0.64
C ALA A 12 4.77 29.41 0.91
N PHE A 13 5.99 29.32 1.44
CA PHE A 13 6.67 28.05 1.66
C PHE A 13 5.96 27.16 2.69
N PRO A 14 5.49 27.66 3.86
CA PRO A 14 4.66 26.87 4.76
C PRO A 14 3.41 26.29 4.08
N VAL A 15 2.76 27.04 3.19
CA VAL A 15 1.61 26.55 2.42
C VAL A 15 2.03 25.43 1.48
N ILE A 16 3.16 25.59 0.76
CA ILE A 16 3.69 24.56 -0.14
C ILE A 16 4.03 23.28 0.63
N ILE A 17 4.69 23.39 1.79
CA ILE A 17 5.00 22.22 2.64
C ILE A 17 3.72 21.52 3.11
N ASN A 18 2.71 22.28 3.54
CA ASN A 18 1.45 21.69 3.95
C ASN A 18 0.76 20.95 2.79
N LEU A 19 0.79 21.52 1.58
CA LEU A 19 0.28 20.85 0.39
C LEU A 19 1.06 19.57 0.07
N LEU A 20 2.40 19.61 0.12
CA LEU A 20 3.24 18.42 -0.12
C LEU A 20 2.96 17.32 0.91
N LYS A 21 2.73 17.68 2.17
CA LYS A 21 2.34 16.74 3.21
C LYS A 21 1.00 16.09 2.90
N VAL A 22 -0.05 16.89 2.66
CA VAL A 22 -1.40 16.38 2.38
C VAL A 22 -1.41 15.49 1.14
N TYR A 23 -0.88 15.98 0.02
CA TYR A 23 -0.84 15.20 -1.21
C TYR A 23 0.09 13.99 -1.11
N GLY A 24 1.21 14.10 -0.40
CA GLY A 24 2.11 12.97 -0.16
C GLY A 24 1.42 11.85 0.63
N GLU A 25 0.70 12.20 1.70
CA GLU A 25 -0.10 11.25 2.47
C GLU A 25 -1.19 10.62 1.60
N ASP A 26 -1.95 11.41 0.83
CA ASP A 26 -3.01 10.90 -0.04
C ASP A 26 -2.50 9.96 -1.14
N ILE A 27 -1.36 10.28 -1.78
CA ILE A 27 -0.73 9.42 -2.79
C ILE A 27 -0.33 8.08 -2.17
N VAL A 28 0.33 8.11 -1.00
CA VAL A 28 0.76 6.90 -0.30
C VAL A 28 -0.43 6.03 0.05
N ARG A 29 -1.47 6.60 0.67
CA ARG A 29 -2.70 5.86 1.02
C ARG A 29 -3.38 5.29 -0.21
N GLY A 30 -3.45 6.06 -1.29
CA GLY A 30 -4.00 5.61 -2.57
C GLY A 30 -3.26 4.41 -3.14
N LEU A 31 -1.92 4.44 -3.14
CA LEU A 31 -1.09 3.34 -3.62
C LEU A 31 -1.25 2.09 -2.75
N VAL A 32 -1.08 2.22 -1.43
CA VAL A 32 -1.24 1.12 -0.46
C VAL A 32 -2.61 0.46 -0.62
N LYS A 33 -3.68 1.27 -0.68
CA LYS A 33 -5.05 0.78 -0.89
C LYS A 33 -5.20 0.03 -2.21
N THR A 34 -4.63 0.54 -3.29
CA THR A 34 -4.72 -0.10 -4.61
C THR A 34 -4.04 -1.48 -4.59
N PHE A 35 -2.83 -1.56 -4.04
CA PHE A 35 -2.11 -2.84 -3.90
C PHE A 35 -2.85 -3.82 -2.99
N TYR A 36 -3.32 -3.37 -1.83
CA TYR A 36 -4.12 -4.18 -0.93
C TYR A 36 -5.38 -4.70 -1.59
N THR A 37 -6.11 -3.85 -2.33
CA THR A 37 -7.35 -4.25 -3.01
C THR A 37 -7.06 -5.35 -4.04
N HIS A 38 -6.02 -5.18 -4.86
CA HIS A 38 -5.65 -6.19 -5.86
C HIS A 38 -5.26 -7.54 -5.22
N MET A 39 -4.43 -7.51 -4.18
CA MET A 39 -3.98 -8.71 -3.48
C MET A 39 -5.12 -9.41 -2.72
N SER A 40 -5.97 -8.62 -2.04
CA SER A 40 -7.09 -9.16 -1.28
C SER A 40 -8.18 -9.73 -2.17
N GLU A 41 -8.48 -9.14 -3.33
CA GLU A 41 -9.40 -9.72 -4.29
C GLU A 41 -8.91 -11.07 -4.80
N LYS A 42 -7.60 -11.18 -5.09
CA LYS A 42 -7.00 -12.44 -5.54
C LYS A 42 -7.13 -13.54 -4.49
N GLU A 43 -6.77 -13.27 -3.23
CA GLU A 43 -6.86 -14.27 -2.16
C GLU A 43 -8.31 -14.60 -1.79
N LYS A 44 -9.22 -13.61 -1.86
CA LYS A 44 -10.66 -13.83 -1.66
C LYS A 44 -11.23 -14.74 -2.75
N ASN A 45 -10.85 -14.55 -4.01
CA ASN A 45 -11.30 -15.39 -5.11
C ASN A 45 -10.79 -16.82 -4.94
N ARG A 46 -9.52 -17.01 -4.58
CA ARG A 46 -8.95 -18.34 -4.29
C ARG A 46 -9.65 -19.03 -3.11
N ALA A 47 -9.90 -18.30 -2.03
CA ALA A 47 -10.66 -18.83 -0.88
C ALA A 47 -12.07 -19.28 -1.31
N HIS A 48 -12.75 -18.48 -2.14
CA HIS A 48 -14.08 -18.80 -2.64
C HIS A 48 -14.08 -20.02 -3.57
N GLU A 49 -13.11 -20.12 -4.48
CA GLU A 49 -12.92 -21.27 -5.36
C GLU A 49 -12.72 -22.56 -4.56
N HIS A 50 -11.80 -22.55 -3.58
CA HIS A 50 -11.57 -23.72 -2.73
C HIS A 50 -12.80 -24.06 -1.86
N PHE A 51 -13.54 -23.06 -1.38
CA PHE A 51 -14.78 -23.33 -0.66
C PHE A 51 -15.83 -24.00 -1.54
N ASN A 52 -15.97 -23.58 -2.80
CA ASN A 52 -16.88 -24.21 -3.75
C ASN A 52 -16.43 -25.65 -4.07
N GLN A 53 -15.13 -25.88 -4.27
CA GLN A 53 -14.57 -27.23 -4.46
C GLN A 53 -14.80 -28.12 -3.24
N ALA A 54 -14.67 -27.58 -2.03
CA ALA A 54 -14.96 -28.32 -0.80
C ALA A 54 -16.42 -28.74 -0.74
N LYS A 55 -17.33 -27.83 -1.09
CA LYS A 55 -18.77 -28.09 -1.14
C LYS A 55 -19.13 -29.14 -2.19
N GLU A 56 -18.61 -29.01 -3.40
CA GLU A 56 -18.84 -30.00 -4.48
C GLU A 56 -18.37 -31.40 -4.09
N ASN A 57 -17.22 -31.51 -3.42
CA ASN A 57 -16.73 -32.80 -2.94
C ASN A 57 -17.58 -33.35 -1.79
N MET A 58 -18.08 -32.50 -0.88
CA MET A 58 -19.05 -32.95 0.12
C MET A 58 -20.33 -33.46 -0.52
N ASP A 59 -20.87 -32.76 -1.52
CA ASP A 59 -22.07 -33.18 -2.25
C ASP A 59 -21.86 -34.54 -2.92
N LYS A 60 -20.70 -34.77 -3.55
CA LYS A 60 -20.32 -36.08 -4.11
C LYS A 60 -20.19 -37.16 -3.04
N ALA A 61 -19.64 -36.84 -1.86
CA ALA A 61 -19.55 -37.78 -0.76
C ALA A 61 -20.94 -38.25 -0.27
N TYR A 62 -21.93 -37.35 -0.26
CA TYR A 62 -23.31 -37.71 0.11
C TYR A 62 -23.98 -38.64 -0.89
N THR A 63 -23.66 -38.51 -2.18
CA THR A 63 -24.24 -39.34 -3.25
C THR A 63 -23.41 -40.58 -3.60
N ALA A 64 -22.24 -40.76 -2.97
CA ALA A 64 -21.33 -41.86 -3.28
C ALA A 64 -21.93 -43.23 -2.92
N GLU A 65 -21.90 -44.14 -3.89
CA GLU A 65 -22.44 -45.49 -3.80
C GLU A 65 -21.59 -46.39 -2.90
N THR A 66 -20.28 -46.15 -2.87
CA THR A 66 -19.33 -46.94 -2.08
C THR A 66 -18.75 -46.15 -0.90
N GLU A 67 -18.40 -46.86 0.17
CA GLU A 67 -17.73 -46.26 1.33
C GLU A 67 -16.37 -45.69 0.96
N LYS A 68 -15.63 -46.36 0.07
CA LYS A 68 -14.33 -45.91 -0.41
C LYS A 68 -14.40 -44.56 -1.13
N GLU A 69 -15.32 -44.40 -2.08
CA GLU A 69 -15.51 -43.13 -2.80
C GLU A 69 -15.99 -42.02 -1.86
N ARG A 70 -16.88 -42.35 -0.92
CA ARG A 70 -17.34 -41.41 0.09
C ARG A 70 -16.18 -40.85 0.92
N ASP A 71 -15.28 -41.71 1.36
CA ASP A 71 -14.13 -41.30 2.16
C ASP A 71 -13.11 -40.49 1.34
N GLU A 72 -12.89 -40.85 0.07
CA GLU A 72 -12.05 -40.07 -0.83
C GLU A 72 -12.60 -38.65 -1.04
N TYR A 73 -13.90 -38.52 -1.31
CA TYR A 73 -14.53 -37.21 -1.48
C TYR A 73 -14.55 -36.40 -0.18
N LYS A 74 -14.75 -37.01 0.99
CA LYS A 74 -14.62 -36.33 2.28
C LYS A 74 -13.20 -35.81 2.51
N PHE A 75 -12.19 -36.60 2.17
CA PHE A 75 -10.79 -36.17 2.28
C PHE A 75 -10.51 -34.96 1.38
N GLN A 76 -10.93 -35.02 0.12
CA GLN A 76 -10.78 -33.89 -0.82
C GLN A 76 -11.53 -32.65 -0.34
N ALA A 77 -12.74 -32.82 0.19
CA ALA A 77 -13.51 -31.71 0.74
C ALA A 77 -12.81 -31.02 1.91
N GLU A 78 -12.30 -31.79 2.87
CA GLU A 78 -11.58 -31.24 4.02
C GLU A 78 -10.26 -30.57 3.58
N PHE A 79 -9.55 -31.14 2.61
CA PHE A 79 -8.37 -30.54 2.02
C PHE A 79 -8.67 -29.15 1.44
N TYR A 80 -9.68 -29.03 0.57
CA TYR A 80 -10.03 -27.73 -0.01
C TYR A 80 -10.58 -26.73 1.01
N LYS A 81 -11.31 -27.20 2.03
CA LYS A 81 -11.75 -26.36 3.14
C LYS A 81 -10.55 -25.78 3.90
N GLN A 82 -9.53 -26.58 4.21
CA GLN A 82 -8.30 -26.09 4.84
C GLN A 82 -7.57 -25.07 3.98
N GLN A 83 -7.51 -25.27 2.66
CA GLN A 83 -6.93 -24.28 1.73
C GLN A 83 -7.72 -22.96 1.74
N ALA A 84 -9.05 -23.03 1.77
CA ALA A 84 -9.90 -21.83 1.88
C ALA A 84 -9.65 -21.08 3.19
N GLU A 85 -9.54 -21.79 4.32
CA GLU A 85 -9.22 -21.22 5.63
C GLU A 85 -7.82 -20.58 5.65
N GLN A 86 -6.83 -21.21 5.02
CA GLN A 86 -5.49 -20.62 4.88
C GLN A 86 -5.51 -19.30 4.11
N ASN A 87 -6.23 -19.23 2.99
CA ASN A 87 -6.35 -17.99 2.21
C ASN A 87 -7.10 -16.89 2.99
N ILE A 88 -8.07 -17.26 3.83
CA ILE A 88 -8.75 -16.30 4.73
C ILE A 88 -7.77 -15.77 5.81
N ASN A 89 -6.94 -16.64 6.38
CA ASN A 89 -5.93 -16.22 7.34
C ASN A 89 -4.88 -15.31 6.68
N GLU A 90 -4.49 -15.62 5.45
CA GLU A 90 -3.59 -14.80 4.65
C GLU A 90 -4.19 -13.41 4.37
N LEU A 91 -5.49 -13.30 4.09
CA LEU A 91 -6.18 -12.01 3.97
C LEU A 91 -6.07 -11.16 5.23
N GLN A 92 -6.22 -11.78 6.41
CA GLN A 92 -6.08 -11.07 7.69
C GLN A 92 -4.63 -10.61 7.91
N ARG A 93 -3.66 -11.45 7.54
CA ARG A 93 -2.23 -11.10 7.60
C ARG A 93 -1.91 -9.92 6.69
N LEU A 94 -2.34 -9.97 5.43
CA LEU A 94 -2.18 -8.90 4.46
C LEU A 94 -2.81 -7.60 4.96
N ALA A 95 -4.02 -7.65 5.51
CA ALA A 95 -4.68 -6.46 6.06
C ALA A 95 -3.82 -5.78 7.15
N LYS A 96 -3.23 -6.58 8.04
CA LYS A 96 -2.33 -6.06 9.09
C LYS A 96 -1.04 -5.48 8.51
N GLU A 97 -0.39 -6.20 7.61
CA GLU A 97 0.87 -5.76 7.00
C GLU A 97 0.71 -4.47 6.19
N PHE A 98 -0.40 -4.33 5.46
CA PHE A 98 -0.69 -3.11 4.70
C PHE A 98 -1.07 -1.94 5.61
N ALA A 99 -1.77 -2.18 6.72
CA ALA A 99 -2.02 -1.13 7.71
C ALA A 99 -0.71 -0.62 8.33
N ASP A 100 0.19 -1.53 8.74
CA ASP A 100 1.51 -1.18 9.27
C ASP A 100 2.36 -0.43 8.21
N LEU A 101 2.26 -0.83 6.94
CA LEU A 101 2.95 -0.16 5.83
C LEU A 101 2.40 1.24 5.58
N GLU A 102 1.08 1.41 5.62
CA GLU A 102 0.41 2.72 5.49
C GLU A 102 0.92 3.69 6.55
N GLU A 103 0.88 3.28 7.81
CA GLU A 103 1.32 4.10 8.95
C GLU A 103 2.78 4.52 8.81
N LYS A 104 3.69 3.55 8.58
CA LYS A 104 5.12 3.83 8.39
C LYS A 104 5.40 4.80 7.25
N THR A 105 4.67 4.66 6.14
CA THR A 105 4.91 5.48 4.95
C THR A 105 4.32 6.88 5.11
N VAL A 106 3.16 7.00 5.75
CA VAL A 106 2.57 8.30 6.14
C VAL A 106 3.50 9.04 7.10
N ASP A 107 4.06 8.35 8.09
CA ASP A 107 5.00 8.96 9.03
C ASP A 107 6.31 9.36 8.37
N LEU A 108 6.78 8.59 7.39
CA LEU A 108 7.92 8.99 6.56
C LEU A 108 7.63 10.28 5.77
N VAL A 109 6.43 10.41 5.18
CA VAL A 109 6.03 11.66 4.48
C VAL A 109 6.02 12.83 5.46
N LYS A 110 5.43 12.66 6.65
CA LYS A 110 5.41 13.69 7.69
C LYS A 110 6.81 14.10 8.12
N ASP A 111 7.67 13.12 8.41
CA ASP A 111 9.04 13.37 8.85
C ASP A 111 9.82 14.12 7.78
N LYS A 112 9.79 13.65 6.53
CA LYS A 112 10.50 14.28 5.41
C LYS A 112 10.00 15.69 5.14
N THR A 113 8.69 15.91 5.11
CA THR A 113 8.12 17.25 4.87
C THR A 113 8.36 18.22 6.02
N SER A 114 8.41 17.74 7.26
CA SER A 114 8.71 18.57 8.44
C SER A 114 10.15 19.08 8.50
N ARG A 115 11.08 18.34 7.89
CA ARG A 115 12.51 18.67 7.84
C ARG A 115 12.92 19.40 6.56
N MET A 116 11.99 19.62 5.63
CA MET A 116 12.28 20.30 4.36
C MET A 116 12.46 21.80 4.56
N ASP A 117 13.58 22.29 4.06
CA ASP A 117 13.88 23.70 3.96
C ASP A 117 13.57 24.25 2.56
N VAL A 118 13.42 25.57 2.48
CA VAL A 118 13.15 26.28 1.21
C VAL A 118 14.22 25.94 0.16
N GLU A 119 15.46 25.77 0.61
CA GLU A 119 16.62 25.53 -0.26
C GLU A 119 16.68 24.09 -0.80
N ASP A 120 15.90 23.18 -0.24
CA ASP A 120 15.76 21.80 -0.76
C ASP A 120 14.99 21.80 -2.08
N LEU A 121 13.95 22.63 -2.17
CA LEU A 121 13.04 22.68 -3.33
C LEU A 121 13.31 23.87 -4.26
N PHE A 122 13.87 24.97 -3.74
CA PHE A 122 14.00 26.23 -4.48
C PHE A 122 15.43 26.78 -4.42
N LYS A 123 15.90 27.30 -5.55
CA LYS A 123 17.12 28.11 -5.62
C LYS A 123 16.77 29.56 -5.29
N LEU A 124 17.33 30.08 -4.20
CA LEU A 124 17.25 31.48 -3.82
C LEU A 124 18.42 32.25 -4.46
N ASP A 125 18.25 32.75 -5.69
CA ASP A 125 19.31 33.46 -6.43
C ASP A 125 19.83 34.67 -5.61
N LYS A 126 21.11 34.71 -5.24
CA LYS A 126 21.67 35.80 -4.42
C LYS A 126 21.74 37.13 -5.18
N SER A 127 21.75 37.09 -6.53
CA SER A 127 21.97 38.23 -7.42
C SER A 127 20.67 38.80 -8.01
N LYS A 128 19.64 37.98 -8.23
CA LYS A 128 18.34 38.41 -8.77
C LYS A 128 17.23 38.37 -7.71
N LYS A 129 16.19 39.18 -7.90
CA LYS A 129 14.97 39.18 -7.06
C LYS A 129 14.15 37.88 -7.16
N GLY A 130 14.55 36.93 -8.02
CA GLY A 130 13.79 35.72 -8.36
C GLY A 130 13.91 34.59 -7.34
N ILE A 131 12.93 33.69 -7.41
CA ILE A 131 12.84 32.40 -6.72
C ILE A 131 12.55 31.41 -7.85
N SER A 132 13.34 30.34 -7.96
CA SER A 132 13.13 29.31 -8.99
C SER A 132 13.17 27.93 -8.37
N LEU A 133 12.43 26.99 -8.96
CA LEU A 133 12.50 25.58 -8.59
C LEU A 133 13.89 25.03 -8.87
N LYS A 134 14.37 24.17 -7.97
CA LYS A 134 15.61 23.43 -8.17
C LYS A 134 15.33 22.31 -9.19
N ASN A 135 15.74 22.52 -10.43
CA ASN A 135 15.55 21.55 -11.54
C ASN A 135 16.42 20.28 -11.45
N ASP A 136 16.95 19.92 -10.27
CA ASP A 136 17.62 18.62 -10.12
C ASP A 136 16.55 17.54 -9.98
N THR A 137 16.34 16.78 -11.05
CA THR A 137 15.37 15.69 -11.22
C THR A 137 15.58 14.48 -10.31
N LYS A 138 16.45 14.56 -9.29
CA LYS A 138 16.73 13.48 -8.33
C LYS A 138 15.97 13.64 -7.01
N LEU A 139 14.73 14.13 -7.04
CA LEU A 139 13.90 14.26 -5.83
C LEU A 139 13.44 12.90 -5.27
N ILE A 140 13.53 11.84 -6.07
CA ILE A 140 13.22 10.47 -5.66
C ILE A 140 14.37 9.58 -6.13
N ASP A 141 15.36 9.39 -5.24
CA ASP A 141 16.39 8.35 -5.38
C ASP A 141 16.02 7.24 -4.41
N VAL A 142 15.36 6.19 -4.91
CA VAL A 142 15.05 5.00 -4.12
C VAL A 142 16.28 4.09 -4.22
N ASP A 143 17.16 4.16 -3.23
CA ASP A 143 18.28 3.21 -3.10
C ASP A 143 17.70 1.86 -2.66
N LEU A 144 17.22 1.09 -3.63
CA LEU A 144 16.88 -0.33 -3.47
C LEU A 144 18.19 -1.10 -3.36
N LYS A 145 18.87 -0.99 -2.22
CA LYS A 145 19.88 -1.98 -1.83
C LYS A 145 19.13 -3.20 -1.31
N ASP A 146 18.85 -4.09 -2.24
CA ASP A 146 18.46 -5.46 -1.95
C ASP A 146 19.53 -6.10 -1.04
N LYS A 147 19.06 -6.69 0.06
CA LYS A 147 19.79 -7.62 0.92
C LYS A 147 19.53 -9.04 0.46
#